data_AF-A0A7D9LF22-F1
#
_entry.id   AF-A0A7D9LF22-F1
#
_cell.length_a   1.000
_cell.length_b   1.000
_cell.length_c   1.000
_cell.angle_alpha   90.00
_cell.angle_beta   90.00
_cell.angle_gamma   90.00
#
_symmetry.space_group_name_H-M   'P 1'
#
loop_
_entity.id
_entity.type
_entity.pdbx_description
1 polymer ?
#
loop_
_entity_poly.entity_id
_entity_poly.type
_entity_poly.pdbx_seq_one_letter_code
_entity_poly.pdbx_strand_id
1 'polypeptide(L)'
;MIVHLFYILGGIPDAFTQFAKEFYNKIHNCRQSERIMLQEYLRNQWTFHAKGLWYRPPLENLPNFTLIGSPNFGHRSLTRDLENQIALSTSNVGLRQQLRHECDHVYKYGIRVT
;
A
#
# COMPACT_ATOMS: atom_id res chain seq x y z
N MET A 1 0.57 3.84 -0.03
CA MET A 1 1.01 2.88 1.00
C MET A 1 -0.03 2.90 2.09
N ILE A 2 -0.68 1.78 2.36
CA ILE A 2 -1.69 1.67 3.40
C ILE A 2 -1.02 0.98 4.58
N VAL A 3 -0.93 1.67 5.72
CA VAL A 3 -0.30 1.12 6.93
C VAL A 3 -1.36 1.08 8.02
N HIS A 4 -1.59 -0.09 8.62
CA HIS A 4 -1.84 -0.14 10.06
C HIS A 4 -1.53 -1.54 10.62
N LEU A 5 -0.76 -1.54 11.70
CA LEU A 5 -0.27 -2.71 12.41
C LEU A 5 -1.24 -3.17 13.51
N PHE A 6 -1.24 -4.47 13.76
CA PHE A 6 -2.04 -5.11 14.80
C PHE A 6 -1.60 -4.72 16.22
N TYR A 7 -2.60 -4.43 17.05
CA TYR A 7 -2.58 -4.70 18.48
C TYR A 7 -2.34 -6.20 18.71
N ILE A 8 -1.13 -6.58 19.10
CA ILE A 8 -0.70 -7.76 19.87
C ILE A 8 0.82 -7.78 19.66
N LEU A 9 1.58 -7.56 20.74
CA LEU A 9 3.05 -7.40 20.88
C LEU A 9 3.51 -5.95 21.15
N GLY A 10 4.05 -5.74 22.36
CA GLY A 10 4.38 -4.46 22.96
C GLY A 10 5.19 -3.50 22.09
N GLY A 11 4.62 -2.31 21.84
CA GLY A 11 5.28 -1.15 21.24
C GLY A 11 5.54 -1.21 19.73
N ILE A 12 5.40 -2.38 19.09
CA ILE A 12 5.66 -2.50 17.64
C ILE A 12 4.70 -1.60 16.84
N PRO A 13 3.37 -1.61 17.07
CA PRO A 13 2.47 -0.72 16.33
C PRO A 13 2.80 0.76 16.52
N ASP A 14 3.20 1.15 17.73
CA ASP A 14 3.60 2.51 18.06
C ASP A 14 4.86 2.91 17.29
N ALA A 15 5.84 2.03 17.16
CA ALA A 15 7.05 2.27 16.38
C ALA A 15 6.75 2.48 14.89
N PHE A 16 5.86 1.67 14.30
CA PHE A 16 5.45 1.86 12.91
C PHE A 16 4.61 3.14 12.72
N THR A 17 3.79 3.50 13.70
CA THR A 17 3.06 4.78 13.72
C THR A 17 4.04 5.95 13.75
N GLN A 18 5.11 5.84 14.54
CA GLN A 18 6.17 6.85 14.60
C GLN A 18 6.91 6.96 13.26
N PHE A 19 7.26 5.85 12.61
CA PHE A 19 7.88 5.89 11.27
C PHE A 19 6.94 6.49 10.21
N ALA A 20 5.64 6.18 10.26
CA ALA A 20 4.65 6.77 9.37
C ALA A 20 4.54 8.29 9.58
N LYS A 21 4.56 8.75 10.83
CA LYS A 21 4.57 10.17 11.19
C LYS A 21 5.82 10.89 10.69
N GLU A 22 7.00 10.31 10.87
CA GLU A 22 8.26 10.87 10.36
C GLU A 22 8.25 10.97 8.83
N PHE A 23 7.75 9.94 8.15
CA PHE A 23 7.60 9.94 6.70
C PHE A 23 6.60 11.01 6.24
N TYR A 24 5.45 11.14 6.90
CA TYR A 24 4.47 12.19 6.66
C TYR A 24 5.10 13.58 6.79
N ASN A 25 5.78 13.86 7.90
CA ASN A 25 6.47 15.13 8.10
C ASN A 25 7.49 15.42 7.00
N LYS A 26 8.23 14.39 6.54
CA LYS A 26 9.15 14.53 5.41
C LYS A 26 8.44 14.89 4.10
N ILE A 27 7.30 14.29 3.80
CA ILE A 27 6.47 14.65 2.63
C ILE A 27 6.11 16.15 2.70
N HIS A 28 5.63 16.63 3.84
CA HIS A 28 5.23 18.02 4.02
C HIS A 28 6.41 18.98 3.92
N ASN A 29 7.51 18.69 4.62
CA ASN A 29 8.73 19.52 4.61
C ASN A 29 9.35 19.62 3.22
N CYS A 30 9.28 18.56 2.41
CA CYS A 30 9.75 18.55 1.03
C CYS A 30 8.72 19.05 0.01
N ARG A 31 7.55 19.55 0.45
CA ARG A 31 6.43 20.01 -0.42
C ARG A 31 5.97 18.94 -1.41
N GLN A 32 5.79 17.72 -0.93
CA GLN A 32 5.46 16.53 -1.73
C GLN A 32 4.01 16.06 -1.58
N SER A 33 3.19 16.79 -0.82
CA SER A 33 1.82 16.37 -0.48
C SER A 33 0.87 16.30 -1.69
N GLU A 34 1.22 16.93 -2.82
CA GLU A 34 0.47 16.79 -4.09
C GLU A 34 0.79 15.49 -4.83
N ARG A 35 1.97 14.90 -4.59
CA ARG A 35 2.45 13.70 -5.30
C ARG A 35 2.35 12.43 -4.46
N ILE A 36 2.39 12.56 -3.14
CA ILE A 36 2.42 11.44 -2.21
C ILE A 36 1.27 11.57 -1.22
N MET A 37 0.43 10.55 -1.17
CA MET A 37 -0.66 10.43 -0.21
C MET A 37 -0.43 9.19 0.67
N LEU A 38 -0.50 9.40 1.98
CA LEU A 38 -0.49 8.35 2.99
C LEU A 38 -1.92 8.12 3.48
N GLN A 39 -2.31 6.85 3.60
CA GLN A 39 -3.61 6.47 4.15
C GLN A 39 -3.44 5.32 5.14
N GLU A 40 -4.31 5.28 6.13
CA GLU A 40 -4.40 4.24 7.15
C GLU A 40 -5.64 3.38 6.89
N TYR A 41 -5.50 2.07 6.98
CA TYR A 41 -6.65 1.17 6.84
C TYR A 41 -7.43 1.15 8.14
N LEU A 42 -8.71 1.50 8.10
CA LEU A 42 -9.60 1.38 9.24
C LEU A 42 -10.90 0.69 8.85
N ARG A 43 -11.09 -0.53 9.34
CA ARG A 43 -12.35 -1.26 9.26
C ARG A 43 -12.58 -2.00 10.56
N ASN A 44 -13.72 -1.75 11.20
CA ASN A 44 -14.07 -2.34 12.48
C ASN A 44 -13.95 -3.88 12.46
N GLN A 45 -13.28 -4.46 13.45
CA GLN A 45 -12.99 -5.90 13.57
C GLN A 45 -12.08 -6.49 12.48
N TRP A 46 -11.45 -5.67 11.65
CA TRP A 46 -10.53 -6.12 10.60
C TRP A 46 -9.14 -5.57 10.81
N THR A 47 -8.20 -6.31 10.25
CA THR A 47 -6.78 -6.02 10.28
C THR A 47 -6.22 -6.07 8.88
N PHE A 48 -5.16 -5.30 8.62
CA PHE A 48 -4.65 -5.12 7.26
C PHE A 48 -3.42 -6.01 6.99
N HIS A 49 -3.45 -6.77 5.89
CA HIS A 49 -2.35 -7.67 5.52
C HIS A 49 -2.14 -7.82 4.00
N ALA A 50 -2.72 -6.91 3.20
CA ALA A 50 -2.51 -6.91 1.75
C ALA A 50 -1.12 -6.36 1.41
N LYS A 51 -0.46 -6.95 0.42
CA LYS A 51 0.81 -6.46 -0.14
C LYS A 51 0.74 -6.50 -1.65
N GLY A 52 1.21 -5.44 -2.28
CA GLY A 52 1.22 -5.34 -3.71
C GLY A 52 1.38 -3.91 -4.19
N LEU A 53 1.38 -3.76 -5.50
CA LEU A 53 1.52 -2.49 -6.18
C LEU A 53 0.66 -2.50 -7.43
N TRP A 54 -0.23 -1.52 -7.57
CA TRP A 54 -0.90 -1.24 -8.83
C TRP A 54 -0.22 -0.06 -9.50
N TYR A 55 0.20 -0.22 -10.76
CA TYR A 55 0.70 0.86 -11.59
C TYR A 55 -0.35 1.26 -12.62
N ARG A 56 -0.60 2.57 -12.69
CA ARG A 56 -1.45 3.22 -13.68
C ARG A 56 -0.56 4.13 -14.53
N PRO A 57 -0.52 3.94 -15.86
CA PRO A 57 0.20 4.85 -16.73
C PRO A 57 -0.31 6.29 -16.62
N PRO A 58 0.54 7.30 -16.87
CA PRO A 58 0.09 8.68 -17.01
C PRO A 58 -1.06 8.77 -18.02
N LEU A 59 -2.04 9.61 -17.73
CA LEU A 59 -3.24 9.84 -18.57
C LEU A 59 -4.22 8.65 -18.65
N GLU A 60 -3.95 7.52 -17.98
CA GLU A 60 -4.86 6.37 -17.93
C GLU A 60 -5.48 6.15 -16.54
N ASN A 61 -6.76 5.78 -16.53
CA ASN A 61 -7.53 5.56 -15.29
C ASN A 61 -7.52 4.11 -14.79
N LEU A 62 -7.04 3.17 -15.62
CA LEU A 62 -7.02 1.74 -15.33
C LEU A 62 -5.59 1.25 -15.13
N PRO A 63 -5.32 0.42 -14.10
CA PRO A 63 -4.01 -0.20 -13.96
C PRO A 63 -3.73 -1.12 -15.15
N ASN A 64 -2.48 -1.20 -15.58
CA ASN A 64 -2.03 -2.14 -16.62
C ASN A 64 -0.90 -3.04 -16.13
N PHE A 65 -0.34 -2.74 -14.95
CA PHE A 65 0.71 -3.52 -14.32
C PHE A 65 0.41 -3.65 -12.82
N THR A 66 0.56 -4.85 -12.29
CA THR A 66 0.43 -5.12 -10.85
C THR A 66 1.49 -6.08 -10.35
N LEU A 67 1.96 -5.86 -9.12
CA LEU A 67 2.78 -6.81 -8.36
C LEU A 67 1.94 -7.41 -7.24
N ILE A 68 1.89 -8.74 -7.18
CA ILE A 68 1.17 -9.48 -6.14
C ILE A 68 2.07 -10.61 -5.64
N GLY A 69 2.26 -10.74 -4.33
CA GLY A 69 3.16 -11.75 -3.79
C GLY A 69 3.28 -11.73 -2.27
N SER A 70 4.20 -12.53 -1.76
CA SER A 70 4.53 -12.61 -0.34
C SER A 70 5.37 -11.44 0.24
N PRO A 71 6.15 -10.64 -0.52
CA PRO A 71 6.98 -9.59 0.07
C PRO A 71 6.21 -8.57 0.91
N ASN A 72 6.71 -8.28 2.12
CA ASN A 72 6.20 -7.22 2.98
C ASN A 72 6.77 -5.83 2.64
N PHE A 73 7.61 -5.72 1.60
CA PHE A 73 8.32 -4.50 1.21
C PHE A 73 9.19 -3.88 2.34
N GLY A 74 9.61 -4.70 3.31
CA GLY A 74 10.56 -4.34 4.36
C GLY A 74 11.96 -4.89 4.11
N HIS A 75 12.95 -4.39 4.86
CA HIS A 75 14.36 -4.80 4.73
C HIS A 75 14.58 -6.32 4.89
N ARG A 76 13.81 -6.98 5.76
CA ARG A 76 13.91 -8.42 5.98
C ARG A 76 13.45 -9.24 4.76
N SER A 77 12.31 -8.89 4.16
CA SER A 77 11.83 -9.49 2.90
C SER A 77 12.85 -9.34 1.77
N LEU A 78 13.62 -8.24 1.77
CA LEU A 78 14.65 -8.01 0.76
C LEU A 78 15.91 -8.87 0.96
N THR A 79 16.28 -9.20 2.20
CA THR A 79 17.64 -9.70 2.51
C THR A 79 17.68 -11.09 3.12
N ARG A 80 16.58 -11.60 3.66
CA ARG A 80 16.57 -12.82 4.47
C ARG A 80 15.46 -13.80 4.13
N ASP A 81 14.29 -13.30 3.75
CA ASP A 81 13.15 -14.17 3.51
C ASP A 81 13.15 -14.67 2.05
N LEU A 82 12.76 -15.94 1.85
CA LEU A 82 12.49 -16.46 0.52
C LEU A 82 11.09 -16.01 0.11
N GLU A 83 11.04 -15.13 -0.88
CA GLU A 83 9.80 -14.51 -1.34
C GLU A 83 9.38 -15.04 -2.71
N ASN A 84 8.07 -15.05 -2.96
CA ASN A 84 7.49 -15.32 -4.28
C ASN A 84 6.54 -14.19 -4.69
N GLN A 85 6.72 -13.66 -5.90
CA GLN A 85 5.94 -12.53 -6.41
C GLN A 85 5.70 -12.67 -7.91
N ILE A 86 4.49 -12.34 -8.32
CA ILE A 86 4.07 -12.29 -9.72
C ILE A 86 4.03 -10.82 -10.14
N ALA A 87 4.67 -10.54 -11.27
CA ALA A 87 4.50 -9.31 -12.02
C ALA A 87 3.54 -9.55 -13.19
N LEU A 88 2.36 -8.95 -13.14
CA LEU A 88 1.32 -9.09 -14.15
C LEU A 88 1.23 -7.79 -14.96
N SER A 89 1.50 -7.89 -16.26
CA SER A 89 1.26 -6.83 -17.25
C SER A 89 0.14 -7.27 -18.19
N THR A 90 -0.83 -6.41 -18.46
CA THR A 90 -1.96 -6.76 -19.31
C THR A 90 -2.55 -5.57 -20.07
N SER A 91 -2.92 -5.80 -21.33
CA SER A 91 -3.73 -4.89 -22.15
C SER A 91 -5.22 -5.27 -22.15
N ASN A 92 -5.60 -6.40 -21.55
CA ASN A 92 -6.99 -6.87 -21.53
C ASN A 92 -7.86 -5.92 -20.70
N VAL A 93 -8.76 -5.19 -21.36
CA VAL A 93 -9.59 -4.16 -20.73
C VAL A 93 -10.44 -4.71 -19.57
N GLY A 94 -11.01 -5.91 -19.72
CA GLY A 94 -11.83 -6.54 -18.67
C GLY A 94 -11.03 -6.86 -17.42
N LEU A 95 -9.82 -7.41 -17.56
CA LEU A 95 -8.93 -7.67 -16.42
C LEU A 95 -8.47 -6.36 -15.75
N ARG A 96 -8.15 -5.33 -16.55
CA ARG A 96 -7.77 -4.01 -16.04
C ARG A 96 -8.90 -3.35 -15.23
N GLN A 97 -10.15 -3.52 -15.63
CA GLN A 97 -11.31 -3.08 -14.87
C GLN A 97 -11.44 -3.84 -13.54
N GLN A 98 -11.28 -5.16 -13.54
CA GLN A 98 -11.30 -5.96 -12.31
C GLN A 98 -10.20 -5.54 -11.32
N LEU A 99 -8.98 -5.31 -11.81
CA LEU A 99 -7.87 -4.79 -10.99
C LEU A 99 -8.17 -3.40 -10.42
N ARG A 100 -8.85 -2.53 -11.18
CA ARG A 100 -9.31 -1.23 -10.67
C ARG A 100 -10.34 -1.40 -9.55
N HIS A 101 -11.30 -2.31 -9.70
CA HIS A 101 -12.30 -2.57 -8.67
C HIS A 101 -11.67 -3.09 -7.37
N GLU A 102 -10.66 -3.97 -7.47
CA GLU A 102 -9.90 -4.44 -6.30
C GLU A 102 -9.18 -3.29 -5.59
N CYS A 103 -8.49 -2.44 -6.35
CA CYS A 103 -7.82 -1.25 -5.84
C CYS A 103 -8.82 -0.33 -5.11
N ASP A 104 -9.95 0.01 -5.74
CA ASP A 104 -10.98 0.85 -5.14
C ASP A 104 -11.59 0.22 -3.88
N HIS A 105 -11.77 -1.11 -3.85
CA HIS A 105 -12.27 -1.82 -2.67
C HIS A 105 -11.31 -1.71 -1.49
N VAL A 106 -10.01 -1.82 -1.72
CA VAL A 106 -8.99 -1.66 -0.68
C VAL A 106 -8.97 -0.22 -0.15
N TYR A 107 -8.98 0.76 -1.06
CA TYR A 107 -8.95 2.18 -0.70
C TYR A 107 -10.26 2.70 -0.07
N LYS A 108 -11.38 1.99 -0.24
CA LYS A 108 -12.67 2.32 0.40
C LYS A 108 -12.56 2.49 1.92
N TYR A 109 -11.67 1.74 2.57
CA TYR A 109 -11.45 1.77 4.01
C TYR A 109 -10.17 2.54 4.40
N GLY A 110 -9.57 3.26 3.45
CA GLY A 110 -8.39 4.09 3.66
C GLY A 110 -8.77 5.49 4.16
N ILE A 111 -8.22 5.88 5.31
CA ILE A 111 -8.37 7.22 5.88
C ILE A 111 -7.07 7.99 5.61
N ARG A 112 -7.18 9.18 5.02
CA ARG A 112 -6.02 10.03 4.77
C ARG A 112 -5.41 10.51 6.09
N VAL A 113 -4.10 10.38 6.21
CA VAL A 113 -3.34 10.95 7.33
C VAL A 113 -3.33 12.48 7.21
N THR A 114 -3.58 13.16 8.31
CA THR A 114 -3.65 14.64 8.44
C THR A 114 -2.62 15.15 9.43
#